data_AF-A0A3D0MB60-F1
#
_entry.id   AF-A0A3D0MB60-F1
#
_cell.length_a   1.000
_cell.length_b   1.000
_cell.length_c   1.000
_cell.angle_alpha   90.00
_cell.angle_beta   90.00
_cell.angle_gamma   90.00
#
_symmetry.space_group_name_H-M   'P 1'
#
loop_
_entity.id
_entity.type
_entity.pdbx_description
1 polymer ?
#
loop_
_entity_poly.entity_id
_entity_poly.type
_entity_poly.pdbx_seq_one_letter_code
_entity_poly.pdbx_strand_id
1 'polypeptide(L)' 'FEGCQGLEVYMDVIKACFTAIKSRDLAEHYRKYLQWCADSSIAKALEPYLLGGWPDTLDSIRWPGHRREV' A
#
# COMPACT_ATOMS: atom_id res chain seq x y z
N PHE A 1 12.05 -4.07 -5.24
CA PHE A 1 10.94 -3.90 -6.19
C PHE A 1 11.29 -2.73 -7.11
N GLU A 2 11.03 -2.85 -8.41
CA GLU A 2 11.37 -1.82 -9.41
C GLU A 2 10.81 -0.43 -9.00
N GLY A 3 11.63 0.62 -9.13
CA GLY A 3 11.23 2.00 -8.81
C GLY A 3 10.96 2.31 -7.34
N CYS A 4 11.41 1.47 -6.40
CA CYS A 4 11.31 1.74 -4.97
C CYS A 4 12.37 2.76 -4.53
N GLN A 5 11.94 3.96 -4.13
CA GLN A 5 12.82 5.02 -3.65
C GLN A 5 12.96 5.03 -2.12
N GLY A 6 11.93 4.55 -1.40
CA GLY A 6 11.97 4.48 0.05
C GLY A 6 10.73 3.84 0.67
N LEU A 7 10.88 3.44 1.93
CA LEU A 7 9.81 3.04 2.83
C LEU A 7 10.14 3.59 4.21
N GLU A 8 9.28 4.46 4.71
CA GLU A 8 9.35 5.00 6.07
C GLU A 8 8.11 4.54 6.82
N VAL A 9 8.28 4.16 8.08
CA VAL A 9 7.18 3.71 8.94
C VAL A 9 7.21 4.52 10.22
N TYR A 10 6.10 5.19 10.48
CA TYR A 10 5.88 6.02 11.66
C TYR A 10 4.84 5.34 12.54
N MET A 11 5.05 5.39 13.85
CA MET A 11 4.06 4.96 14.84
C MET A 11 3.37 6.19 15.41
N ASP A 12 2.05 6.31 15.21
CA ASP A 12 1.23 7.29 15.92
C ASP A 12 0.77 6.65 17.23
N VAL A 13 1.43 7.02 18.32
CA VAL A 13 1.13 6.50 19.68
C VAL A 13 -0.22 6.97 20.21
N ILE A 14 -0.75 8.10 19.71
CA ILE A 14 -2.04 8.64 20.15
C ILE A 14 -3.17 7.87 19.49
N LYS A 15 -3.03 7.58 18.19
CA LYS A 15 -4.03 6.82 17.42
C LYS A 15 -3.81 5.31 17.45
N ALA A 16 -2.75 4.85 18.12
CA ALA A 16 -2.32 3.46 18.17
C ALA A 16 -2.25 2.79 16.79
N CYS A 17 -1.68 3.50 15.81
CA CYS A 17 -1.58 3.00 14.43
C CYS A 17 -0.20 3.22 13.82
N PHE A 18 0.10 2.45 12.77
CA PHE A 18 1.31 2.61 11.96
C PHE A 18 0.95 3.31 10.65
N THR A 19 1.76 4.30 10.27
CA THR A 19 1.69 4.99 8.98
C THR A 19 2.92 4.62 8.17
N ALA A 20 2.74 3.96 7.03
CA ALA A 20 3.81 3.64 6.10
C ALA A 20 3.79 4.60 4.91
N ILE A 21 4.87 5.35 4.71
CA ILE A 21 5.08 6.22 3.55
C ILE A 21 5.97 5.47 2.56
N LYS A 22 5.45 5.20 1.37
CA LYS A 22 6.14 4.46 0.31
C LYS A 22 6.46 5.40 -0.85
N SER A 23 7.73 5.71 -1.03
CA SER A 23 8.19 6.54 -2.15
C SER A 23 8.48 5.66 -3.37
N ARG A 24 7.91 6.03 -4.52
CA ARG A 24 8.07 5.32 -5.79
C ARG A 24 8.39 6.32 -6.88
N ASP A 25 9.19 5.86 -7.84
CA ASP A 25 9.64 6.66 -8.98
C ASP A 25 8.50 7.00 -9.95
N LEU A 26 7.63 6.03 -10.22
CA LEU A 26 6.46 6.18 -11.09
C LEU A 26 5.23 5.52 -10.46
N ALA A 27 4.04 6.02 -10.78
CA ALA A 27 2.78 5.44 -10.31
C ALA A 27 2.62 3.96 -10.74
N GLU A 28 3.11 3.59 -11.93
CA GLU A 28 3.08 2.21 -12.42
C GLU A 28 3.93 1.25 -11.56
N HIS A 29 5.06 1.72 -11.03
CA HIS A 29 5.86 0.93 -10.09
C HIS A 29 5.11 0.65 -8.79
N TYR A 30 4.26 1.59 -8.35
CA TYR A 30 3.39 1.36 -7.19
C TYR A 30 2.28 0.34 -7.51
N ARG A 31 1.67 0.39 -8.70
CA ARG A 31 0.68 -0.61 -9.14
C ARG A 31 1.25 -2.02 -9.18
N LYS A 32 2.39 -2.22 -9.85
CA LYS A 32 3.09 -3.52 -9.88
C LYS A 32 3.40 -4.04 -8.47
N TYR A 33 3.78 -3.13 -7.57
CA TYR A 33 4.04 -3.48 -6.17
C TYR A 33 2.77 -3.93 -5.43
N LEU A 34 1.64 -3.25 -5.64
CA LEU A 34 0.36 -3.65 -5.05
C LEU A 34 -0.11 -5.01 -5.59
N GLN A 35 0.02 -5.23 -6.90
CA GLN A 35 -0.30 -6.51 -7.52
C GLN A 35 0.55 -7.64 -6.93
N TRP A 36 1.86 -7.43 -6.80
CA TRP A 36 2.72 -8.42 -6.14
C TRP A 36 2.35 -8.67 -4.67
N CYS A 37 1.91 -7.65 -3.93
CA CYS A 37 1.40 -7.87 -2.57
C CYS A 37 0.13 -8.73 -2.55
N ALA A 38 -0.75 -8.58 -3.55
CA ALA A 38 -1.97 -9.38 -3.71
C ALA A 38 -1.68 -10.82 -4.16
N ASP A 39 -0.75 -10.99 -5.11
CA ASP A 39 -0.34 -12.30 -5.64
C ASP A 39 0.51 -13.10 -4.65
N SER A 40 1.20 -12.41 -3.73
CA SER A 40 1.98 -13.02 -2.67
C SER A 40 1.18 -13.16 -1.38
N SER A 41 1.78 -13.78 -0.36
CA SER A 41 1.14 -13.94 0.95
C SER A 41 1.05 -12.64 1.76
N ILE A 42 1.52 -11.51 1.24
CA ILE A 42 1.57 -10.23 1.97
C ILE A 42 0.17 -9.67 2.24
N ALA A 43 -0.71 -9.65 1.24
CA ALA A 43 -2.09 -9.20 1.44
C ALA A 43 -2.77 -10.00 2.56
N LYS A 44 -2.67 -11.33 2.47
CA LYS A 44 -3.20 -12.24 3.50
C LYS A 44 -2.57 -12.05 4.88
N ALA A 45 -1.27 -11.77 4.95
CA ALA A 45 -0.58 -11.53 6.21
C ALA A 45 -0.99 -10.20 6.85
N LEU A 46 -1.35 -9.20 6.04
CA LEU A 46 -1.77 -7.88 6.51
C LEU A 46 -3.27 -7.80 6.84
N GLU A 47 -4.09 -8.69 6.29
CA GLU A 47 -5.55 -8.75 6.49
C GLU A 47 -6.01 -8.51 7.94
N PRO A 48 -5.42 -9.15 8.98
CA PRO A 48 -5.89 -8.99 10.36
C PRO A 48 -5.58 -7.62 10.97
N TYR A 49 -4.67 -6.87 10.36
CA TYR A 49 -4.13 -5.61 10.89
C TYR A 49 -4.66 -4.38 10.14
N LEU A 50 -5.28 -4.58 8.97
CA LEU A 50 -5.84 -3.52 8.15
C LEU A 50 -7.31 -3.32 8.49
N LEU A 51 -7.68 -2.09 8.83
CA LEU A 51 -9.08 -1.73 9.01
C LEU A 51 -9.81 -1.88 7.67
N GLY A 52 -10.79 -2.79 7.61
CA GLY A 52 -11.48 -3.13 6.35
C GLY A 52 -10.73 -4.13 5.45
N GLY A 53 -9.57 -4.62 5.89
CA GLY A 53 -8.79 -5.61 5.16
C GLY A 53 -8.04 -5.04 3.95
N TRP A 54 -7.52 -5.95 3.13
CA TRP A 54 -6.75 -5.59 1.94
C TRP A 54 -7.61 -4.90 0.85
N PRO A 55 -8.86 -5.33 0.56
CA PRO A 55 -9.70 -4.66 -0.43
C PRO A 55 -9.96 -3.18 -0.11
N ASP A 56 -10.39 -2.86 1.12
CA ASP A 56 -10.64 -1.48 1.54
C ASP A 56 -9.36 -0.64 1.49
N THR A 57 -8.21 -1.25 1.78
CA THR A 57 -6.91 -0.59 1.63
C THR A 57 -6.67 -0.15 0.19
N LEU A 58 -6.93 -1.02 -0.80
CA LEU A 58 -6.78 -0.67 -2.22
C LEU A 58 -7.76 0.43 -2.65
N ASP A 59 -9.00 0.39 -2.15
CA ASP A 59 -10.01 1.41 -2.43
C ASP A 59 -9.68 2.78 -1.83
N SER A 60 -8.95 2.81 -0.71
CA SER A 60 -8.51 4.05 -0.07
C SER A 60 -7.41 4.80 -0.83
N ILE A 61 -6.73 4.15 -1.78
CA ILE A 61 -5.58 4.73 -2.50
C ILE A 61 -6.05 5.80 -3.49
N ARG A 62 -5.56 7.02 -3.30
CA ARG A 62 -5.78 8.13 -4.22
C ARG A 62 -4.67 8.19 -5.26
N TRP A 63 -5.06 8.11 -6.53
CA TRP A 63 -4.13 8.20 -7.66
C TRP A 63 -4.13 9.61 -8.26
N PRO A 64 -2.97 10.14 -8.65
CA PRO A 64 -2.94 11.28 -9.58
C PRO A 64 -3.44 10.81 -10.95
N GLY A 65 -4.56 11.39 -11.42
CA GLY A 65 -5.25 10.99 -12.66
C GLY A 65 -6.42 10.02 -12.44
N HIS A 66 -7.01 9.49 -13.51
CA HIS A 66 -8.12 8.54 -13.39
C HIS A 66 -7.65 7.18 -12.86
N ARG A 67 -8.42 6.60 -11.93
CA ARG A 67 -8.23 5.22 -11.45
C ARG A 67 -8.36 4.28 -12.66
N ARG A 68 -7.24 3.69 -13.09
CA ARG A 68 -7.24 2.51 -13.96
C ARG A 68 -7.12 1.29 -13.05
N GLU A 69 -7.96 0.30 -13.28
CA GLU A 69 -8.04 -0.95 -12.51
C GLU A 69 -6.62 -1.50 -12.24
N VAL A 70 -6.40 -1.91 -10.99
CA VAL A 70 -5.15 -2.51 -10.53
C VAL A 70 -5.29 -4.02 -10.67
#